data_AF-A0A0U1DPX7-F1
#
_entry.id   AF-A0A0U1DPX7-F1
#
_cell.length_a   1.000
_cell.length_b   1.000
_cell.length_c   1.000
_cell.angle_alpha   90.00
_cell.angle_beta   90.00
_cell.angle_gamma   90.00
#
_symmetry.space_group_name_H-M   'P 1'
#
loop_
_entity.id
_entity.type
_entity.pdbx_description
1 polymer ?
#
loop_
_entity_poly.entity_id
_entity_poly.type
_entity_poly.pdbx_seq_one_letter_code
_entity_poly.pdbx_strand_id
1 'polypeptide(L)'
;MVPMDSVTVPASSADEVVELVSALIRFDTSNTGDPATTKGEAECAHWVAQQLQEVGYQTEYVEAGAPGRGNVFARLPGADAAGAR
;
A
#
# COMPACT_ATOMS: atom_id res chain seq x y z
N MET A 1 -29.23 22.35 -27.31
CA MET A 1 -28.65 21.91 -26.03
C MET A 1 -28.92 20.42 -25.92
N VAL A 2 -27.96 19.57 -26.29
CA VAL A 2 -28.11 18.11 -26.24
C VAL A 2 -27.86 17.69 -24.78
N PRO A 3 -28.71 16.84 -24.16
CA PRO A 3 -28.43 16.34 -22.82
C PRO A 3 -27.15 15.49 -22.87
N MET A 4 -26.20 15.79 -21.99
CA MET A 4 -25.10 14.86 -21.70
C MET A 4 -25.71 13.71 -20.90
N ASP A 5 -26.21 12.71 -21.61
CA ASP A 5 -26.45 11.40 -21.04
C ASP A 5 -25.17 10.97 -20.33
N SER A 6 -25.29 10.63 -19.05
CA SER A 6 -24.17 10.25 -18.18
C SER A 6 -23.47 9.04 -18.77
N VAL A 7 -22.35 9.27 -19.46
CA VAL A 7 -21.49 8.19 -19.95
C VAL A 7 -20.86 7.53 -18.73
N THR A 8 -21.38 6.36 -18.37
CA THR A 8 -20.76 5.51 -17.35
C THR A 8 -19.58 4.80 -18.00
N VAL A 9 -18.37 5.28 -17.72
CA VAL A 9 -17.14 4.59 -18.13
C VAL A 9 -16.90 3.46 -17.13
N PRO A 10 -16.75 2.20 -17.55
CA PRO A 10 -16.41 1.11 -16.64
C PRO A 10 -15.04 1.38 -16.03
N ALA A 11 -14.92 1.16 -14.71
CA ALA A 11 -13.66 1.32 -14.00
C ALA A 11 -12.59 0.43 -14.61
N SER A 12 -11.47 1.04 -14.95
CA SER A 12 -10.27 0.39 -15.45
C SER A 12 -9.36 0.01 -14.27
N SER A 13 -8.41 -0.90 -14.50
CA SER A 13 -7.35 -1.19 -13.51
C SER A 13 -6.52 0.07 -13.17
N ALA A 14 -6.46 1.05 -14.07
CA ALA A 14 -5.79 2.32 -13.79
C ALA A 14 -6.56 3.14 -12.74
N ASP A 15 -7.89 3.07 -12.72
CA ASP A 15 -8.71 3.76 -11.72
C ASP A 15 -8.47 3.18 -10.32
N GLU A 16 -8.39 1.86 -10.20
CA GLU A 16 -8.04 1.18 -8.94
C GLU A 16 -6.63 1.58 -8.44
N VAL A 17 -5.65 1.63 -9.35
CA VAL A 17 -4.29 2.10 -9.00
C VAL A 17 -4.32 3.55 -8.52
N VAL A 18 -5.08 4.42 -9.19
CA VAL A 18 -5.22 5.82 -8.77
C VAL A 18 -5.84 5.92 -7.38
N GLU A 19 -6.87 5.12 -7.09
CA GLU A 19 -7.50 5.09 -5.76
C GLU A 19 -6.51 4.63 -4.68
N LEU A 20 -5.80 3.52 -4.89
CA LEU A 20 -4.81 2.99 -3.94
C LEU A 20 -3.66 3.97 -3.68
N VAL A 21 -3.09 4.55 -4.74
CA VAL A 21 -2.00 5.53 -4.62
C VAL A 21 -2.49 6.81 -3.96
N SER A 22 -3.71 7.26 -4.27
CA SER A 22 -4.31 8.43 -3.63
C SER A 22 -4.56 8.21 -2.14
N ALA A 23 -4.98 7.00 -1.73
CA ALA A 23 -5.10 6.64 -0.33
C ALA A 23 -3.71 6.62 0.35
N LEU A 24 -2.70 6.04 -0.30
CA LEU A 24 -1.34 5.95 0.23
C LEU A 24 -0.72 7.33 0.49
N ILE A 25 -0.88 8.28 -0.44
CA ILE A 25 -0.35 9.65 -0.31
C ILE A 25 -0.99 10.42 0.85
N ARG A 26 -2.22 10.08 1.25
CA ARG A 26 -2.93 10.77 2.34
C ARG A 26 -2.38 10.43 3.72
N PHE A 27 -1.63 9.34 3.87
CA PHE A 27 -0.91 9.08 5.12
C PHE A 27 0.25 10.06 5.26
N ASP A 28 0.24 10.88 6.32
CA ASP A 28 1.37 11.75 6.69
C ASP A 28 2.52 10.91 7.26
N THR A 29 3.29 10.29 6.35
CA THR A 29 4.49 9.48 6.63
C THR A 29 5.77 10.30 6.48
N SER A 30 5.69 11.60 6.73
CA SER A 30 6.80 12.53 6.51
C SER A 30 8.02 12.15 7.35
N ASN A 31 9.14 11.86 6.69
CA ASN A 31 10.44 11.70 7.32
C ASN A 31 11.15 13.06 7.36
N THR A 32 11.26 13.63 8.55
CA THR A 32 11.88 14.94 8.80
C THR A 32 13.40 14.86 8.98
N GLY A 33 13.98 13.65 8.99
CA GLY A 33 15.39 13.41 9.33
C GLY A 33 15.68 13.40 10.83
N ASP A 34 14.73 13.82 11.67
CA ASP A 34 14.78 13.68 13.13
C ASP A 34 13.76 12.61 13.58
N PRO A 35 14.22 11.51 14.19
CA PRO A 35 13.35 10.45 14.69
C PRO A 35 12.24 10.93 15.64
N ALA A 36 12.46 12.02 16.38
CA ALA A 36 11.48 12.55 17.31
C ALA A 36 10.30 13.27 16.64
N THR A 37 10.45 13.65 15.36
CA THR A 37 9.44 14.42 14.61
C THR A 37 8.90 13.71 13.38
N THR A 38 9.36 12.48 13.12
CA THR A 38 8.78 11.58 12.10
C THR A 38 7.38 11.16 12.52
N LYS A 39 6.49 10.96 11.54
CA LYS A 39 5.09 10.59 11.77
C LYS A 39 4.67 9.36 10.98
N GLY A 40 3.71 8.63 11.54
CA GLY A 40 2.71 7.89 10.75
C GLY A 40 3.16 6.64 9.98
N GLU A 41 4.43 6.20 10.06
CA GLU A 41 4.90 5.02 9.32
C GLU A 41 4.10 3.74 9.67
N ALA A 42 3.83 3.49 10.96
CA ALA A 42 3.11 2.29 11.40
C ALA A 42 1.67 2.18 10.88
N GLU A 43 0.91 3.28 10.89
CA GLU A 43 -0.48 3.26 10.41
C GLU A 43 -0.54 2.93 8.90
N CYS A 44 0.29 3.62 8.11
CA CYS A 44 0.43 3.36 6.69
C CYS A 44 0.88 1.92 6.42
N ALA A 45 1.87 1.42 7.16
CA ALA A 45 2.33 0.04 7.06
C ALA A 45 1.23 -0.97 7.36
N HIS A 46 0.43 -0.78 8.41
CA HIS A 46 -0.70 -1.66 8.69
C HIS A 46 -1.76 -1.64 7.58
N TRP A 47 -2.06 -0.47 7.01
CA TRP A 47 -2.96 -0.37 5.88
C TRP A 47 -2.45 -1.12 4.65
N VAL A 48 -1.18 -0.94 4.28
CA VAL A 48 -0.56 -1.70 3.16
C VAL A 48 -0.63 -3.21 3.41
N ALA A 49 -0.36 -3.65 4.65
CA ALA A 49 -0.46 -5.06 5.00
C ALA A 49 -1.90 -5.60 4.82
N GLN A 50 -2.92 -4.81 5.18
CA GLN A 50 -4.33 -5.18 4.98
C GLN A 50 -4.68 -5.29 3.49
N GLN A 51 -4.34 -4.30 2.66
CA GLN A 51 -4.61 -4.36 1.21
C GLN A 51 -4.00 -5.60 0.55
N LEU A 52 -2.80 -6.01 0.97
CA LEU A 52 -2.14 -7.22 0.47
C LEU A 52 -2.81 -8.51 0.97
N GLN A 53 -3.23 -8.54 2.23
CA GLN A 53 -3.95 -9.68 2.83
C GLN A 53 -5.32 -9.90 2.16
N GLU A 54 -6.03 -8.82 1.81
CA GLU A 54 -7.33 -8.87 1.13
C GLU A 54 -7.28 -9.63 -0.20
N VAL A 55 -6.14 -9.56 -0.91
CA VAL A 55 -5.93 -10.28 -2.18
C VAL A 55 -5.14 -11.59 -2.02
N GLY A 56 -4.95 -12.04 -0.77
CA GLY A 56 -4.44 -13.38 -0.45
C GLY A 56 -2.93 -13.47 -0.18
N TYR A 57 -2.20 -12.36 -0.10
CA TYR A 57 -0.79 -12.41 0.30
C TYR A 57 -0.64 -12.60 1.80
N GLN A 58 0.36 -13.40 2.18
CA GLN A 58 0.87 -13.40 3.54
C GLN A 58 1.80 -12.22 3.72
N THR A 59 1.63 -11.48 4.82
CA THR A 59 2.45 -10.32 5.15
C THR A 59 3.04 -10.43 6.55
N GLU A 60 4.23 -9.86 6.71
CA GLU A 60 4.93 -9.74 8.00
C GLU A 60 5.17 -8.25 8.29
N TYR A 61 4.76 -7.81 9.48
CA TYR A 61 5.02 -6.46 9.97
C TYR A 61 6.21 -6.48 10.93
N VAL A 62 7.16 -5.57 10.72
CA VAL A 62 8.39 -5.48 11.52
C VAL A 62 8.67 -4.03 11.90
N GLU A 63 9.00 -3.77 13.16
CA GLU A 63 9.46 -2.45 13.61
C GLU A 63 10.97 -2.30 13.45
N ALA A 64 11.41 -1.36 12.61
CA ALA A 64 12.82 -1.13 12.31
C ALA A 64 13.44 -0.06 13.22
N GLY A 65 14.10 -0.54 14.28
CA GLY A 65 15.00 0.27 15.11
C GLY A 65 14.33 1.18 16.13
N ALA A 66 13.02 1.41 16.05
CA ALA A 66 12.22 2.08 17.07
C ALA A 66 10.73 1.74 16.93
N PRO A 67 9.93 1.84 18.02
CA PRO A 67 8.48 1.72 17.95
C PRO A 67 7.87 2.68 16.92
N GLY A 68 6.91 2.20 16.13
CA GLY A 68 6.23 2.99 15.12
C GLY A 68 6.95 3.06 13.76
N ARG A 69 8.19 2.57 13.64
CA ARG A 69 8.95 2.54 12.38
C ARG A 69 8.66 1.27 11.57
N GLY A 70 7.42 1.14 11.15
CA GLY A 70 6.87 -0.07 10.54
C GLY A 70 7.41 -0.36 9.14
N ASN A 71 7.74 -1.63 8.90
CA ASN A 71 7.98 -2.19 7.57
C ASN A 71 6.99 -3.33 7.32
N VAL A 72 6.64 -3.52 6.05
CA VAL A 72 5.80 -4.64 5.61
C VAL A 72 6.59 -5.47 4.60
N PHE A 73 6.65 -6.77 4.85
CA PHE A 73 7.20 -7.74 3.93
C PHE A 73 6.08 -8.63 3.40
N ALA A 74 6.08 -8.88 2.09
CA ALA A 74 5.21 -9.83 1.44
C ALA A 74 6.03 -10.64 0.43
N ARG A 75 5.67 -11.90 0.22
CA ARG A 75 6.36 -12.79 -0.73
C ARG A 75 5.40 -13.29 -1.78
N LEU A 76 5.65 -12.92 -3.03
CA LEU A 76 5.07 -13.56 -4.20
C LEU A 76 6.01 -14.71 -4.63
N PRO A 77 5.59 -15.98 -4.58
CA PRO A 77 6.39 -17.07 -5.12
C PRO A 77 6.63 -16.87 -6.62
N GLY A 78 7.86 -17.13 -7.07
CA GLY A 78 8.18 -17.14 -8.50
C GLY A 78 7.45 -18.26 -9.23
N ALA A 79 7.22 -18.08 -10.54
CA ALA A 79 6.54 -19.07 -11.38
C ALA A 79 7.23 -20.44 -11.39
N ASP A 80 8.57 -20.46 -11.28
CA ASP A 80 9.39 -21.65 -11.14
C ASP A 80 9.96 -21.75 -9.72
N ALA A 81 9.19 -22.31 -8.78
CA ALA A 81 9.61 -22.51 -7.40
C ALA A 81 10.78 -23.51 -7.22
N ALA A 82 11.32 -24.08 -8.31
CA ALA A 82 12.43 -25.04 -8.30
C ALA A 82 13.82 -24.41 -8.12
N GLY A 83 13.92 -23.07 -8.05
CA GLY A 83 15.20 -22.35 -7.95
C GLY A 83 15.67 -21.98 -6.54
N ALA A 84 14.93 -22.32 -5.47
CA ALA A 84 15.39 -22.12 -4.10
C ALA A 84 16.37 -23.24 -3.72
N ARG A 85 17.66 -23.03 -4.02
CA ARG A 85 18.76 -23.76 -3.38
C ARG A 85 19.15 -23.08 -2.07
#